data_AF-A0A976D1K2-F1
#
_entry.id   AF-A0A976D1K2-F1
#
_cell.length_a   1.000
_cell.length_b   1.000
_cell.length_c   1.000
_cell.angle_alpha   90.00
_cell.angle_beta   90.00
_cell.angle_gamma   90.00
#
_symmetry.space_group_name_H-M   'P 1'
#
loop_
_entity.id
_entity.type
_entity.pdbx_description
1 polymer ?
#
loop_
_entity_poly.entity_id
_entity_poly.type
_entity_poly.pdbx_seq_one_letter_code
_entity_poly.pdbx_strand_id
1 'polypeptide(L)'
;MKGRNVACLLICFFWGAATAWGQGDAKSSPRKAIRRIVIDAGHGGTDVGARGKYSTESEVCLAIALRLEKMMKEALPDVEVFMTRTTDVYDDVRRKAEIANQAKGDLFLCIHANA
;
A
#
# COMPACT_ATOMS: atom_id res chain seq x y z
N MET A 1 -53.38 -5.52 -50.97
CA MET A 1 -53.79 -4.13 -51.33
C MET A 1 -54.89 -3.67 -50.38
N LYS A 2 -54.93 -2.35 -50.09
CA LYS A 2 -55.63 -1.61 -48.99
C LYS A 2 -54.79 -1.53 -47.71
N GLY A 3 -54.47 -0.38 -47.13
CA GLY A 3 -54.79 1.03 -47.39
C GLY A 3 -54.13 1.89 -46.31
N ARG A 4 -53.84 3.15 -46.63
CA ARG A 4 -52.92 4.08 -45.93
C ARG A 4 -53.43 4.67 -44.62
N ASN A 5 -52.48 4.89 -43.70
CA ASN A 5 -52.25 5.99 -42.74
C ASN A 5 -53.42 6.89 -42.29
N VAL A 6 -53.61 6.98 -40.97
CA VAL A 6 -54.07 8.21 -40.29
C VAL A 6 -53.14 8.46 -39.10
N ALA A 7 -52.37 9.54 -39.18
CA ALA A 7 -51.70 10.14 -38.06
C ALA A 7 -52.66 11.15 -37.41
N CYS A 8 -52.88 11.02 -36.10
CA CYS A 8 -53.48 12.06 -35.27
C CYS A 8 -52.46 12.42 -34.19
N LEU A 9 -51.78 13.56 -34.38
CA LEU A 9 -51.22 14.34 -33.28
C LEU A 9 -52.35 14.70 -32.32
N LEU A 10 -52.08 14.74 -31.01
CA LEU A 10 -52.21 15.95 -30.16
C LEU A 10 -51.89 15.62 -28.68
N ILE A 11 -50.82 16.26 -28.21
CA ILE A 11 -50.70 17.01 -26.94
C ILE A 11 -50.69 16.23 -25.60
N CYS A 12 -49.46 16.16 -25.07
CA CYS A 12 -49.03 16.48 -23.70
C CYS A 12 -49.83 15.92 -22.52
N PHE A 13 -49.22 14.97 -21.80
CA PHE A 13 -49.02 15.12 -20.36
C PHE A 13 -47.59 14.70 -20.00
N PHE A 14 -46.76 15.71 -19.79
CA PHE A 14 -45.54 15.64 -19.01
C PHE A 14 -45.87 14.99 -17.66
N TRP A 15 -45.45 13.76 -17.41
CA TRP A 15 -45.43 13.24 -16.05
C TRP A 15 -44.12 12.53 -15.77
N GLY A 16 -43.35 13.14 -14.89
CA GLY A 16 -42.18 12.55 -14.27
C GLY A 16 -40.96 12.46 -15.18
N ALA A 17 -40.27 13.58 -15.39
CA ALA A 17 -38.82 13.49 -15.43
C ALA A 17 -38.40 12.91 -14.07
N ALA A 18 -38.31 11.58 -13.97
CA ALA A 18 -37.44 10.96 -12.99
C ALA A 18 -36.08 11.56 -13.29
N THR A 19 -35.71 12.60 -12.54
CA THR A 19 -34.34 13.03 -12.45
C THR A 19 -33.59 11.77 -12.08
N ALA A 20 -32.94 11.16 -13.07
CA ALA A 20 -31.89 10.20 -12.84
C ALA A 20 -30.84 11.02 -12.10
N TRP A 21 -30.94 11.03 -10.78
CA TRP A 21 -29.83 11.31 -9.91
C TRP A 21 -28.90 10.17 -10.24
N GLY A 22 -28.01 10.40 -11.20
CA GLY A 22 -26.88 9.53 -11.42
C GLY A 22 -26.19 9.48 -10.08
N GLN A 23 -26.39 8.38 -9.35
CA GLN A 23 -25.47 7.97 -8.33
C GLN A 23 -24.16 7.82 -9.07
N GLY A 24 -23.33 8.86 -8.95
CA GLY A 24 -21.93 8.80 -9.32
C GLY A 24 -21.31 7.81 -8.35
N ASP A 25 -21.49 6.53 -8.61
CA ASP A 25 -20.68 5.48 -8.03
C ASP A 25 -19.26 5.79 -8.50
N ALA A 26 -18.51 6.48 -7.64
CA ALA A 26 -17.10 6.73 -7.87
C ALA A 26 -16.46 5.35 -8.10
N LYS A 27 -16.16 5.03 -9.36
CA LYS A 27 -15.50 3.78 -9.73
C LYS A 27 -14.18 3.73 -8.98
N SER A 28 -14.12 3.03 -7.86
CA SER A 28 -12.88 2.80 -7.14
C SER A 28 -11.99 2.00 -8.08
N SER A 29 -10.87 2.57 -8.51
CA SER A 29 -9.85 1.83 -9.24
C SER A 29 -9.49 0.57 -8.43
N PRO A 30 -9.32 -0.60 -9.07
CA PRO A 30 -8.90 -1.80 -8.35
C PRO A 30 -7.61 -1.49 -7.59
N ARG A 31 -7.63 -1.69 -6.26
CA ARG A 31 -6.44 -1.45 -5.44
C ARG A 31 -5.35 -2.42 -5.89
N LYS A 32 -4.17 -1.90 -6.20
CA LYS A 32 -3.00 -2.70 -6.56
C LYS A 32 -2.71 -3.67 -5.40
N ALA A 33 -2.65 -4.96 -5.70
CA ALA A 33 -2.28 -5.96 -4.71
C ALA A 33 -0.81 -5.77 -4.30
N ILE A 34 -0.52 -5.85 -3.01
CA ILE A 34 0.84 -5.80 -2.47
C ILE A 34 1.46 -7.19 -2.69
N ARG A 35 2.55 -7.26 -3.45
CA ARG A 35 3.30 -8.49 -3.75
C ARG A 35 4.73 -8.44 -3.25
N ARG A 36 5.30 -7.25 -3.07
CA ARG A 36 6.65 -7.07 -2.52
C ARG A 36 6.64 -6.08 -1.37
N ILE A 37 7.17 -6.51 -0.22
CA ILE A 37 7.31 -5.67 0.96
C ILE A 37 8.79 -5.56 1.28
N VAL A 38 9.26 -4.33 1.49
CA VAL A 38 10.62 -4.04 1.92
C VAL A 38 10.54 -3.56 3.37
N ILE A 39 11.18 -4.27 4.27
CA ILE A 39 11.27 -3.93 5.69
C ILE A 39 12.62 -3.27 5.94
N ASP A 40 12.58 -2.07 6.52
CA ASP A 40 13.74 -1.34 6.96
C ASP A 40 13.87 -1.37 8.47
N ALA A 41 14.94 -2.00 8.96
CA ALA A 41 15.35 -1.87 10.34
C ALA A 41 16.11 -0.55 10.49
N GLY A 42 15.49 0.43 11.15
CA GLY A 42 16.07 1.76 11.37
C GLY A 42 17.46 1.70 12.01
N HIS A 43 18.29 2.71 11.71
CA HIS A 43 19.66 2.84 12.20
C HIS A 43 20.54 1.60 11.89
N GLY A 44 21.65 1.43 12.62
CA GLY A 44 22.57 0.29 12.57
C GLY A 44 24.04 0.70 12.63
N GLY A 45 24.88 -0.19 13.17
CA GLY A 45 26.32 -0.01 13.26
C GLY A 45 26.71 1.28 14.00
N THR A 46 27.36 2.21 13.30
CA THR A 46 27.83 3.48 13.89
C THR A 46 26.69 4.45 14.25
N ASP A 47 25.52 4.28 13.65
CA ASP A 47 24.32 5.03 14.02
C ASP A 47 23.47 4.13 14.92
N VAL A 48 23.42 4.42 16.21
CA VAL A 48 22.67 3.61 17.18
C VAL A 48 21.24 4.07 17.39
N GLY A 49 20.86 5.23 16.84
CA GLY A 49 19.60 5.91 17.11
C GLY A 49 19.43 6.30 18.59
N ALA A 50 18.19 6.32 19.06
CA ALA A 50 17.89 6.61 20.46
C ALA A 50 18.53 5.59 21.42
N ARG A 51 18.93 6.06 22.61
CA ARG A 51 19.50 5.22 23.66
C ARG A 51 18.51 5.03 24.80
N GLY A 52 18.13 3.77 25.03
CA GLY A 52 17.43 3.36 26.23
C GLY A 52 18.38 3.02 27.37
N LYS A 53 17.81 2.58 28.50
CA LYS A 53 18.59 2.16 29.68
C LYS A 53 19.42 0.89 29.44
N TYR A 54 18.97 0.01 28.56
CA TYR A 54 19.55 -1.32 28.35
C TYR A 54 19.78 -1.69 26.88
N SER A 55 19.27 -0.88 25.95
CA SER A 55 19.33 -1.17 24.52
C SER A 55 19.37 0.12 23.72
N THR A 56 19.78 0.02 22.48
CA THR A 56 19.67 1.09 21.49
C THR A 56 18.46 0.89 20.59
N GLU A 57 18.05 1.95 19.90
CA GLU A 57 17.02 1.87 18.88
C GLU A 57 17.42 0.91 17.75
N SER A 58 18.69 0.94 17.31
CA SER A 58 19.18 0.04 16.26
C SER A 58 19.04 -1.45 16.60
N GLU A 59 19.29 -1.83 17.86
CA GLU A 59 19.15 -3.19 18.37
C GLU A 59 17.67 -3.63 18.39
N VAL A 60 16.80 -2.78 18.97
CA VAL A 60 15.37 -3.06 19.08
C VAL A 60 14.72 -3.16 17.69
N CYS A 61 15.05 -2.24 16.79
CA CYS A 61 14.49 -2.23 15.43
C CYS A 61 14.93 -3.47 14.64
N LEU A 62 16.20 -3.89 14.75
CA LEU A 62 16.68 -5.12 14.09
C LEU A 62 15.94 -6.35 14.61
N ALA A 63 15.78 -6.49 15.92
CA ALA A 63 15.11 -7.62 16.53
C ALA A 63 13.63 -7.72 16.09
N ILE A 64 12.92 -6.58 16.06
CA ILE A 64 11.53 -6.52 15.57
C ILE A 64 11.47 -6.87 14.08
N ALA A 65 12.33 -6.28 13.26
CA ALA A 65 12.32 -6.46 11.81
C ALA A 65 12.57 -7.93 11.41
N LEU A 66 13.55 -8.60 12.04
CA LEU A 66 13.83 -10.02 11.77
C LEU A 66 12.67 -10.92 12.17
N ARG A 67 12.02 -10.63 13.31
CA ARG A 67 10.84 -11.40 13.74
C ARG A 67 9.65 -11.18 12.80
N LEU A 68 9.43 -9.93 12.38
CA LEU A 68 8.37 -9.57 11.44
C LEU A 68 8.58 -10.25 10.08
N GLU A 69 9.80 -10.23 9.55
CA GLU A 69 10.13 -10.87 8.28
C GLU A 69 9.80 -12.35 8.28
N LYS A 70 10.20 -13.08 9.33
CA LYS A 70 9.88 -14.49 9.52
C LYS A 70 8.35 -14.71 9.56
N MET A 71 7.64 -13.96 10.40
CA MET A 71 6.19 -14.10 10.54
C MET A 71 5.45 -13.80 9.24
N MET A 72 5.91 -12.81 8.47
CA MET A 72 5.32 -12.46 7.18
C MET A 72 5.55 -13.52 6.13
N LYS A 73 6.76 -14.09 6.05
CA LYS A 73 7.06 -15.20 5.12
C LYS A 73 6.20 -16.44 5.41
N GLU A 74 5.91 -16.71 6.69
CA GLU A 74 5.04 -17.82 7.10
C GLU A 74 3.56 -17.53 6.81
N ALA A 75 3.08 -16.31 7.10
CA ALA A 75 1.67 -15.95 6.96
C ALA A 75 1.24 -15.56 5.53
N LEU A 76 2.18 -15.09 4.70
CA LEU A 76 1.92 -14.54 3.37
C LEU A 76 2.86 -15.17 2.32
N PRO A 77 2.71 -16.47 1.99
CA PRO A 77 3.64 -17.18 1.10
C PRO A 77 3.71 -16.61 -0.33
N ASP A 78 2.67 -15.87 -0.77
CA ASP A 78 2.61 -15.25 -2.09
C ASP A 78 3.19 -13.82 -2.15
N VAL A 79 3.73 -13.33 -1.03
CA VAL A 79 4.33 -12.00 -0.87
C VAL A 79 5.84 -12.14 -0.63
N GLU A 80 6.63 -11.49 -1.49
CA GLU A 80 8.09 -11.44 -1.33
C GLU A 80 8.46 -10.39 -0.27
N VAL A 81 9.31 -10.78 0.68
CA VAL A 81 9.78 -9.89 1.77
C VAL A 81 11.28 -9.67 1.64
N PHE A 82 11.67 -8.41 1.52
CA PHE A 82 13.06 -7.94 1.44
C PHE A 82 13.43 -7.14 2.68
N MET A 83 14.69 -7.20 3.10
CA MET A 83 15.22 -6.46 4.23
C MET A 83 16.26 -5.45 3.73
N THR A 84 16.30 -4.24 4.30
CA THR A 84 17.41 -3.31 4.04
C THR A 84 18.69 -3.77 4.74
N ARG A 85 18.57 -4.36 5.93
CA ARG A 85 19.66 -5.02 6.67
C ARG A 85 19.14 -6.20 7.48
N THR A 86 20.01 -7.19 7.71
CA THR A 86 19.75 -8.36 8.56
C THR A 86 20.77 -8.51 9.69
N THR A 87 21.75 -7.61 9.74
CA THR A 87 22.81 -7.54 10.76
C THR A 87 22.93 -6.11 11.28
N ASP A 88 23.76 -5.92 12.30
CA ASP A 88 24.06 -4.59 12.84
C ASP A 88 25.09 -3.87 11.96
N VAL A 89 24.60 -3.24 10.90
CA VAL A 89 25.39 -2.47 9.93
C VAL A 89 24.75 -1.12 9.68
N TYR A 90 25.59 -0.12 9.47
CA TYR A 90 25.14 1.20 9.07
C TYR A 90 24.93 1.25 7.56
N ASP A 91 23.71 1.61 7.14
CA ASP A 91 23.41 2.02 5.77
C ASP A 91 22.78 3.42 5.83
N ASP A 92 23.23 4.32 4.96
CA ASP A 92 22.62 5.65 4.87
C ASP A 92 21.22 5.58 4.24
N VAL A 93 20.43 6.64 4.44
CA VAL A 93 19.03 6.70 3.98
C VAL A 93 18.87 6.56 2.46
N ARG A 94 19.87 6.96 1.66
CA ARG A 94 19.82 6.78 0.19
C ARG A 94 20.05 5.33 -0.16
N ARG A 95 21.02 4.67 0.48
CA ARG A 95 21.25 3.24 0.30
C ARG A 95 20.00 2.41 0.63
N LYS A 96 19.32 2.72 1.73
CA LYS A 96 18.04 2.08 2.11
C LYS A 96 16.95 2.28 1.05
N ALA A 97 16.81 3.49 0.52
CA ALA A 97 15.87 3.80 -0.55
C ALA A 97 16.23 3.09 -1.88
N GLU A 98 17.51 2.99 -2.21
CA GLU A 98 18.00 2.24 -3.37
C GLU A 98 17.63 0.77 -3.29
N ILE A 99 17.82 0.12 -2.14
CA ILE A 99 17.43 -1.28 -1.91
C ILE A 99 15.93 -1.45 -2.17
N ALA A 100 15.10 -0.55 -1.62
CA ALA A 100 13.65 -0.61 -1.81
C ALA A 100 13.23 -0.46 -3.28
N ASN A 101 13.85 0.48 -3.99
CA ASN A 101 13.60 0.73 -5.42
C ASN A 101 14.07 -0.43 -6.30
N GLN A 102 15.24 -1.01 -6.02
CA GLN A 102 15.78 -2.16 -6.74
C GLN A 102 14.91 -3.40 -6.55
N ALA A 103 14.40 -3.61 -5.33
CA ALA A 103 13.43 -4.66 -5.02
C ALA A 103 12.06 -4.43 -5.67
N LYS A 104 11.79 -3.22 -6.20
CA LYS A 104 10.48 -2.81 -6.73
C LYS A 104 9.37 -3.03 -5.69
N GLY A 105 9.64 -2.63 -4.44
CA GLY A 105 8.70 -2.78 -3.33
C GLY A 105 7.36 -2.08 -3.61
N ASP A 106 6.26 -2.77 -3.32
CA ASP A 106 4.91 -2.18 -3.33
C ASP A 106 4.62 -1.44 -2.02
N LEU A 107 5.28 -1.87 -0.94
CA LEU A 107 5.20 -1.29 0.39
C LEU A 107 6.60 -1.25 1.03
N PHE A 108 6.95 -0.11 1.61
CA PHE A 108 8.16 0.08 2.41
C PHE A 108 7.75 0.29 3.88
N LEU A 109 8.20 -0.60 4.76
CA LEU A 109 7.92 -0.60 6.20
C LEU A 109 9.17 -0.22 6.97
N CYS A 110 9.23 1.02 7.43
CA CYS A 110 10.35 1.50 8.25
C CYS A 110 10.02 1.37 9.73
N ILE A 111 10.91 0.72 10.49
CA ILE A 111 10.73 0.44 11.92
C ILE A 111 11.73 1.29 12.71
N HIS A 112 11.19 2.15 13.56
CA HIS A 112 11.91 3.00 14.50
C HIS A 112 11.28 2.89 15.89
N ALA A 113 12.08 3.16 16.93
CA ALA A 113 11.62 3.20 18.30
C ALA A 113 11.89 4.59 18.88
N ASN A 114 10.83 5.38 19.04
CA ASN A 114 10.93 6.76 19.50
C ASN A 114 11.44 6.86 20.96
N ALA A 115 11.80 8.07 21.38
CA ALA A 115 12.25 8.40 22.73
C ALA A 115 11.46 9.56 23.34
#